data_AF-A0A2J0KMQ8-F1
#
_entry.id   AF-A0A2J0KMQ8-F1
#
_cell.length_a   1.000
_cell.length_b   1.000
_cell.length_c   1.000
_cell.angle_alpha   90.00
_cell.angle_beta   90.00
_cell.angle_gamma   90.00
#
_symmetry.space_group_name_H-M   'P 1'
#
loop_
_entity.id
_entity.type
_entity.pdbx_description
1 polymer ?
#
loop_
_entity_poly.entity_id
_entity_poly.type
_entity_poly.pdbx_seq_one_letter_code
_entity_poly.pdbx_strand_id
1 'polypeptide(L)'
;MKVWFHSGKGEERDVLDAQVRDFNAMNTGVTVNAVELPEGSYNDQVQAAALAGDLPCLLDFDGPFLYNYAWSGYMRPIDKYVSTDLKADFLPSIIDQGTYAGQLYSLGTFDSGLA
;
A
#
# COMPACT_ATOMS: atom_id res chain seq x y z
N MET A 1 11.59 1.87 -8.19
CA MET A 1 10.47 2.32 -7.35
C MET A 1 10.65 1.74 -5.96
N LYS A 2 10.66 2.56 -4.90
CA LYS A 2 10.75 2.08 -3.51
C LYS A 2 9.36 1.75 -3.00
N VAL A 3 9.22 0.59 -2.37
CA VAL A 3 8.02 0.16 -1.63
C VAL A 3 8.46 -0.08 -0.19
N TRP A 4 7.86 0.59 0.78
CA TRP A 4 8.11 0.23 2.18
C TRP A 4 7.02 -0.71 2.66
N PHE A 5 7.43 -1.69 3.47
CA PHE A 5 6.52 -2.60 4.13
C PHE A 5 7.02 -2.92 5.54
N HIS A 6 6.10 -3.24 6.43
CA HIS A 6 6.41 -3.64 7.80
C HIS A 6 5.72 -4.94 8.23
N SER A 7 4.73 -5.37 7.45
CA SER A 7 3.94 -6.57 7.71
C SER A 7 4.64 -7.86 7.25
N GLY A 8 4.26 -8.98 7.85
CA GLY A 8 4.69 -10.32 7.47
C GLY A 8 5.66 -10.98 8.45
N LYS A 9 5.43 -12.26 8.76
CA LYS A 9 6.40 -13.13 9.46
C LYS A 9 6.80 -14.30 8.57
N GLY A 10 8.07 -14.70 8.64
CA GLY A 10 8.57 -15.92 7.99
C GLY A 10 8.12 -16.04 6.53
N GLU A 11 7.24 -17.01 6.26
CA GLU A 11 6.76 -17.37 4.93
C GLU A 11 6.05 -16.22 4.18
N GLU A 12 5.38 -15.29 4.88
CA GLU A 12 4.73 -14.14 4.23
C GLU A 12 5.74 -13.22 3.55
N ARG A 13 6.94 -13.09 4.13
CA ARG A 13 8.04 -12.29 3.55
C ARG A 13 8.64 -12.97 2.35
N ASP A 14 8.85 -14.29 2.44
CA ASP A 14 9.37 -15.08 1.32
C ASP A 14 8.43 -15.00 0.10
N VAL A 15 7.12 -14.98 0.34
CA VAL A 15 6.11 -14.80 -0.71
C VAL A 15 6.17 -13.39 -1.30
N LEU A 16 6.29 -12.35 -0.48
CA LEU A 16 6.43 -10.98 -0.97
C LEU A 16 7.69 -10.82 -1.83
N ASP A 17 8.82 -11.34 -1.38
CA ASP A 17 10.09 -11.31 -2.11
C ASP A 17 9.98 -12.06 -3.45
N ALA A 18 9.31 -13.21 -3.45
CA ALA A 18 9.04 -13.96 -4.67
C ALA A 18 8.17 -13.14 -5.65
N GLN A 19 7.10 -12.51 -5.17
CA GLN A 19 6.24 -11.65 -5.99
C GLN A 19 6.99 -10.47 -6.58
N VAL A 20 7.86 -9.80 -5.80
CA VAL A 20 8.69 -8.69 -6.27
C VAL A 20 9.68 -9.16 -7.33
N ARG A 21 10.32 -10.32 -7.13
CA ARG A 21 11.22 -10.92 -8.11
C ARG A 21 10.49 -11.24 -9.42
N ASP A 22 9.33 -11.88 -9.34
CA ASP A 22 8.55 -12.26 -10.52
C ASP A 22 8.07 -11.02 -11.28
N PHE A 23 7.57 -10.00 -10.58
CA PHE A 23 7.20 -8.72 -11.19
C PHE A 23 8.37 -8.08 -11.93
N ASN A 24 9.55 -8.01 -11.29
CA ASN A 24 10.75 -7.43 -11.88
C ASN A 24 11.26 -8.23 -13.09
N ALA A 25 11.06 -9.55 -13.13
CA ALA A 25 11.41 -10.38 -14.28
C ALA A 25 10.45 -10.16 -15.46
N MET A 26 9.17 -9.91 -15.19
CA MET A 26 8.14 -9.69 -16.21
C MET A 26 8.10 -8.24 -16.74
N ASN A 27 8.62 -7.27 -15.97
CA ASN A 27 8.49 -5.85 -16.29
C ASN A 27 9.84 -5.22 -16.64
N THR A 28 9.95 -4.67 -17.85
CA THR A 28 11.18 -4.00 -18.33
C THR A 28 11.19 -2.48 -18.11
N GLY A 29 10.05 -1.88 -17.73
CA GLY A 29 9.92 -0.44 -17.54
C GLY A 29 9.97 0.03 -16.09
N VAL A 30 9.65 -0.84 -15.13
CA VAL A 30 9.61 -0.53 -13.70
C VAL A 30 10.29 -1.63 -12.90
N THR A 31 11.23 -1.23 -12.05
CA THR A 31 11.85 -2.12 -11.05
C THR A 31 11.36 -1.75 -9.65
N VAL A 32 10.82 -2.72 -8.94
CA VAL A 32 10.37 -2.63 -7.54
C VAL A 32 11.53 -2.99 -6.62
N ASN A 33 11.76 -2.14 -5.61
CA ASN A 33 12.66 -2.37 -4.50
C ASN A 33 11.84 -2.34 -3.20
N ALA A 34 11.57 -3.50 -2.63
CA ALA A 34 10.88 -3.63 -1.36
C ALA A 34 11.87 -3.40 -0.21
N VAL A 35 11.49 -2.53 0.74
CA VAL A 35 12.29 -2.18 1.90
C VAL A 35 11.50 -2.52 3.14
N GLU A 36 11.99 -3.51 3.89
CA GLU A 36 11.42 -3.87 5.18
C GLU A 36 11.81 -2.81 6.22
N LEU A 37 10.82 -2.30 6.93
CA LEU A 37 11.00 -1.42 8.07
C LEU A 37 10.44 -2.10 9.34
N PRO A 38 11.04 -1.86 10.52
CA PRO A 38 10.55 -2.46 11.75
C PRO A 38 9.13 -2.01 12.09
N GLU A 39 8.21 -2.97 12.30
CA GLU A 39 6.79 -2.73 12.65
C GLU A 39 6.62 -1.70 13.78
N GLY A 40 7.35 -1.87 14.88
CA GLY A 40 7.24 -1.00 16.05
C GLY A 40 7.62 0.46 15.82
N SER A 41 8.31 0.79 14.72
CA SER A 41 8.70 2.16 14.37
C SER A 41 8.25 2.57 12.96
N TYR A 42 7.38 1.78 12.32
CA TYR A 42 6.98 2.02 10.93
C TYR A 42 6.22 3.35 10.79
N ASN A 43 5.17 3.53 11.59
CA ASN A 43 4.32 4.73 11.53
C ASN A 43 5.10 6.01 11.81
N ASP A 44 6.02 6.00 12.78
CA ASP A 44 6.87 7.14 13.10
C ASP A 44 7.80 7.49 11.92
N GLN A 45 8.35 6.48 11.23
CA GLN A 45 9.19 6.68 10.04
C GLN A 45 8.39 7.23 8.86
N VAL A 46 7.18 6.71 8.62
CA VAL A 46 6.28 7.23 7.57
C VAL A 46 5.90 8.68 7.88
N GLN A 47 5.59 9.01 9.14
CA GLN A 47 5.26 10.37 9.54
C GLN A 47 6.44 11.33 9.32
N ALA A 48 7.65 10.93 9.75
CA ALA A 48 8.86 11.73 9.54
C ALA A 48 9.15 11.94 8.05
N ALA A 49 9.01 10.89 7.23
CA ALA A 49 9.19 10.96 5.79
C ALA A 49 8.15 11.87 5.12
N ALA A 50 6.89 11.84 5.57
CA ALA A 50 5.85 12.74 5.09
C ALA A 50 6.19 14.21 5.35
N LEU A 51 6.62 14.53 6.58
CA LEU A 51 7.04 15.89 6.96
C LEU A 51 8.29 16.35 6.20
N ALA A 52 9.20 15.43 5.88
CA ALA A 52 10.41 15.72 5.12
C ALA A 52 10.20 15.73 3.59
N GLY A 53 9.03 15.29 3.10
CA GLY A 53 8.77 15.12 1.67
C GLY A 53 9.56 13.96 1.02
N ASP A 54 9.94 12.94 1.79
CA ASP A 54 10.75 11.79 1.35
C ASP A 54 9.98 10.45 1.43
N LEU A 55 8.65 10.51 1.27
CA LEU A 55 7.84 9.29 1.20
C LEU A 55 8.28 8.42 0.01
N PRO A 56 8.25 7.08 0.15
CA PRO A 56 8.48 6.18 -0.98
C PRO A 56 7.32 6.28 -1.99
N CYS A 57 7.46 5.56 -3.10
CA CYS A 57 6.43 5.57 -4.14
C CYS A 57 5.19 4.75 -3.74
N LEU A 58 5.36 3.73 -2.89
CA LEU A 58 4.30 2.89 -2.35
C LEU A 58 4.61 2.54 -0.89
N LEU A 59 3.56 2.41 -0.10
CA LEU A 59 3.58 2.09 1.33
C LEU A 59 2.59 0.95 1.56
N ASP A 60 2.94 -0.02 2.40
CA ASP A 60 1.90 -0.74 3.14
C ASP A 60 1.33 0.18 4.22
N PHE A 61 0.03 0.07 4.48
CA PHE A 61 -0.67 0.92 5.43
C PHE A 61 -1.65 0.09 6.25
N ASP A 62 -1.65 0.36 7.56
CA ASP A 62 -2.79 0.02 8.40
C ASP A 62 -3.94 0.99 8.12
N GLY A 63 -5.15 0.43 7.96
CA GLY A 63 -6.37 1.17 7.58
C GLY A 63 -6.63 2.48 8.38
N PRO A 64 -6.47 2.51 9.72
CA PRO A 64 -6.68 3.74 10.50
C PRO A 64 -5.78 4.92 10.12
N PHE A 65 -4.58 4.67 9.57
CA PHE A 65 -3.65 5.73 9.20
C PHE A 65 -3.91 6.30 7.81
N LEU A 66 -4.44 5.48 6.88
CA LEU A 66 -4.73 5.85 5.50
C LEU A 66 -5.46 7.21 5.39
N TYR A 67 -6.54 7.38 6.14
CA TYR A 67 -7.40 8.56 6.06
C TYR A 67 -6.67 9.86 6.43
N ASN A 68 -5.77 9.80 7.41
CA ASN A 68 -5.01 10.98 7.83
C ASN A 68 -4.05 11.45 6.74
N TYR A 69 -3.36 10.52 6.07
CA TYR A 69 -2.47 10.86 4.97
C TYR A 69 -3.21 11.29 3.70
N ALA A 70 -4.41 10.75 3.47
CA ALA A 70 -5.27 11.16 2.35
C ALA A 70 -5.75 12.59 2.56
N TRP A 71 -6.29 12.88 3.75
CA TRP A 71 -6.75 14.22 4.12
C TRP A 71 -5.62 15.26 4.11
N SER A 72 -4.42 14.88 4.58
CA SER A 72 -3.24 15.76 4.60
C SER A 72 -2.61 16.00 3.21
N GLY A 73 -3.11 15.32 2.16
CA GLY A 73 -2.62 15.49 0.79
C GLY A 73 -1.30 14.78 0.49
N TYR A 74 -0.85 13.86 1.36
CA TYR A 74 0.38 13.09 1.15
C TYR A 74 0.19 11.89 0.21
N MET A 75 -1.06 11.48 -0.03
CA MET A 75 -1.39 10.37 -0.93
C MET A 75 -2.09 10.82 -2.19
N ARG A 76 -1.92 10.03 -3.25
CA ARG A 76 -2.58 10.25 -4.54
C ARG A 76 -3.72 9.25 -4.71
N PRO A 77 -4.90 9.69 -5.16
CA PRO A 77 -5.97 8.77 -5.49
C PRO A 77 -5.54 7.87 -6.64
N ILE A 78 -5.89 6.60 -6.55
CA ILE A 78 -5.52 5.54 -7.49
C ILE A 78 -6.66 5.14 -8.43
N ASP A 79 -7.85 5.74 -8.30
CA ASP A 79 -9.05 5.40 -9.07
C ASP A 79 -8.81 5.18 -10.56
N LYS A 80 -8.06 6.09 -11.18
CA LYS A 80 -7.78 6.06 -12.61
C LYS A 80 -6.86 4.93 -13.06
N TYR A 81 -6.18 4.28 -12.12
CA TYR A 81 -5.29 3.15 -12.35
C TYR A 81 -5.95 1.80 -12.03
N VAL A 82 -7.14 1.81 -11.41
CA VAL A 82 -7.88 0.60 -11.06
C VAL A 82 -9.11 0.51 -11.96
N SER A 83 -9.08 -0.41 -12.92
CA SER A 83 -10.19 -0.65 -13.85
C SER A 83 -11.47 -1.07 -13.12
N THR A 84 -12.64 -0.80 -13.72
CA THR A 84 -13.94 -1.23 -13.19
C THR A 84 -14.00 -2.74 -12.92
N ASP A 85 -13.47 -3.55 -13.85
CA ASP A 85 -13.46 -5.01 -13.71
C ASP A 85 -12.63 -5.45 -12.49
N LEU A 86 -11.45 -4.86 -12.31
CA LEU A 86 -10.63 -5.10 -11.13
C LEU A 86 -11.34 -4.65 -9.84
N LYS A 87 -11.99 -3.49 -9.82
CA LYS A 87 -12.76 -3.05 -8.64
C LYS A 87 -13.90 -4.02 -8.30
N ALA A 88 -14.54 -4.60 -9.30
CA ALA A 88 -15.63 -5.57 -9.13
C ALA A 88 -15.14 -6.94 -8.65
N ASP A 89 -13.86 -7.26 -8.82
CA ASP A 89 -13.22 -8.48 -8.33
C ASP A 89 -12.80 -8.39 -6.85
N PHE A 90 -12.70 -7.17 -6.31
CA PHE A 90 -12.49 -6.96 -4.87
C PHE A 90 -13.79 -7.09 -4.09
N LEU A 91 -13.68 -7.54 -2.83
CA LEU A 91 -14.78 -7.46 -1.88
C LEU A 91 -15.22 -5.99 -1.70
N PRO A 92 -16.54 -5.71 -1.62
CA PRO A 92 -17.03 -4.35 -1.40
C PRO A 92 -16.41 -3.68 -0.18
N SER A 93 -16.18 -4.44 0.90
CA SER A 93 -15.53 -3.97 2.12
C SER A 93 -14.11 -3.41 1.88
N ILE A 94 -13.34 -4.01 0.97
CA ILE A 94 -12.00 -3.54 0.62
C ILE A 94 -12.08 -2.22 -0.15
N ILE A 95 -13.04 -2.11 -1.07
CA ILE A 95 -13.26 -0.87 -1.82
C ILE A 95 -13.68 0.25 -0.86
N ASP A 96 -14.58 -0.04 0.08
CA ASP A 96 -15.05 0.92 1.07
C ASP A 96 -13.92 1.37 2.01
N GLN A 97 -13.11 0.43 2.54
CA GLN A 97 -11.96 0.73 3.41
C GLN A 97 -10.89 1.56 2.70
N GLY A 98 -10.70 1.36 1.39
CA GLY A 98 -9.74 2.12 0.60
C GLY A 98 -10.27 3.48 0.12
N THR A 99 -11.56 3.78 0.30
CA THR A 99 -12.20 4.97 -0.26
C THR A 99 -12.30 6.09 0.77
N TYR A 100 -11.78 7.27 0.41
CA TYR A 100 -11.88 8.48 1.21
C TYR A 100 -12.35 9.65 0.34
N ALA A 101 -13.30 10.43 0.84
CA ALA A 101 -13.87 11.58 0.13
C ALA A 101 -14.32 11.27 -1.32
N GLY A 102 -14.85 10.06 -1.55
CA GLY A 102 -15.33 9.59 -2.85
C GLY A 102 -14.24 9.16 -3.84
N GLN A 103 -12.99 9.01 -3.39
CA GLN A 103 -11.86 8.56 -4.19
C GLN A 103 -11.16 7.37 -3.53
N LEU A 104 -10.71 6.41 -4.34
CA LEU A 104 -9.96 5.25 -3.90
C LEU A 104 -8.49 5.62 -3.72
N TYR A 105 -7.94 5.35 -2.53
CA TYR A 105 -6.55 5.64 -2.17
C TYR A 105 -5.70 4.37 -1.94
N SER A 106 -6.32 3.24 -1.59
CA SER A 106 -5.61 1.98 -1.37
C SER A 106 -6.44 0.78 -1.81
N LEU A 107 -5.76 -0.37 -1.95
CA LEU A 107 -6.37 -1.69 -2.12
C LEU A 107 -5.78 -2.60 -1.05
N GLY A 108 -6.62 -3.14 -0.18
CA GLY A 108 -6.21 -4.06 0.88
C GLY A 108 -5.83 -5.42 0.31
N THR A 109 -4.69 -5.95 0.74
CA THR A 109 -4.30 -7.35 0.49
C THR A 109 -5.02 -8.32 1.42
N PHE A 110 -5.53 -7.81 2.54
CA PHE A 110 -6.28 -8.53 3.56
C PHE A 110 -7.55 -7.75 3.89
N ASP A 111 -8.62 -8.48 4.20
CA ASP A 111 -9.83 -7.89 4.75
C ASP A 111 -9.78 -8.03 6.27
N SER A 112 -9.77 -6.91 6.99
CA SER A 112 -9.78 -6.91 8.46
C SER A 112 -11.20 -7.00 9.03
N GLY A 113 -12.13 -7.61 8.30
CA GLY A 113 -13.56 -7.64 8.58
C GLY A 113 -13.87 -7.98 10.03
N LEU A 114 -14.17 -6.95 10.82
CA LEU A 114 -15.17 -7.02 11.87
C LEU A 114 -16.48 -6.65 11.20
N ALA A 115 -17.32 -7.67 10.98
CA ALA A 115 -18.74 -7.47 10.67
C ALA A 115 -19.46 -6.81 11.86
#